data_AF-A0A9N9TAF3-F1
#
_entry.id   AF-A0A9N9TAF3-F1
#
_cell.length_a   1.000
_cell.length_b   1.000
_cell.length_c   1.000
_cell.angle_alpha   90.00
_cell.angle_beta   90.00
_cell.angle_gamma   90.00
#
_symmetry.space_group_name_H-M   'P 1'
#
loop_
_entity.id
_entity.type
_entity.pdbx_description
1 polymer ?
#
loop_
_entity_poly.entity_id
_entity_poly.type
_entity_poly.pdbx_seq_one_letter_code
_entity_poly.pdbx_strand_id
1 'polypeptide(L)'
;MEAKKDTTARTKTFTWWEKPSIQYAFAHPLIRLRLEKLMGTNICSLTDREYMTRLQIRILEDYADKMDKRIKTREAEELERVKNLVLNGTIPLSQAPPEMADHPVMLIDAICNKLIAERRSKIKIPKVKIPTFLYWDDTPDPESGLTIQKGHVFRSPDEQLCVPTEKYLEYTEEEEEKYIMPQEEYDKIIYINPLVKKLLECENVEEIYDLAEEITGTKKLDDLSRFTVETRDTIVSTVTN
;
A
#
# COMPACT_ATOMS: atom_id res chain seq x y z
N MET A 1 1.43 36.01 62.50
CA MET A 1 -0.04 36.03 62.65
C MET A 1 -0.61 34.94 61.76
N GLU A 2 -0.67 33.72 62.27
CA GLU A 2 -1.14 32.54 61.53
C GLU A 2 -2.67 32.46 61.59
N ALA A 3 -3.31 32.55 60.43
CA ALA A 3 -4.73 32.31 60.28
C ALA A 3 -5.00 30.80 60.27
N LYS A 4 -5.50 30.29 61.40
CA LYS A 4 -6.09 28.95 61.50
C LYS A 4 -7.31 28.89 60.57
N LYS A 5 -7.21 28.11 59.49
CA LYS A 5 -8.37 27.77 58.64
C LYS A 5 -9.10 26.61 59.31
N ASP A 6 -10.19 26.93 60.00
CA ASP A 6 -11.13 25.95 60.52
C ASP A 6 -11.82 25.24 59.33
N THR A 7 -11.35 24.04 58.99
CA THR A 7 -12.04 23.13 58.08
C THR A 7 -13.12 22.36 58.85
N THR A 8 -14.20 23.03 59.22
CA THR A 8 -15.40 22.35 59.71
C THR A 8 -16.13 21.74 58.51
N ALA A 9 -16.02 20.42 58.37
CA ALA A 9 -16.81 19.65 57.41
C ALA A 9 -18.31 19.88 57.68
N ARG A 10 -18.99 20.53 56.75
CA ARG A 10 -20.44 20.74 56.77
C ARG A 10 -21.11 19.36 56.80
N THR A 11 -21.66 18.95 57.94
CA THR A 11 -22.46 17.73 58.04
C THR A 11 -23.75 17.93 57.26
N LYS A 12 -23.90 17.22 56.14
CA LYS A 12 -25.09 17.25 55.30
C LYS A 12 -26.27 16.77 56.17
N THR A 13 -27.27 17.63 56.39
CA THR A 13 -28.47 17.28 57.14
C THR A 13 -29.40 16.44 56.24
N PHE A 14 -29.68 15.20 56.64
CA PHE A 14 -30.58 14.32 55.92
C PHE A 14 -32.04 14.64 56.25
N THR A 15 -32.95 14.48 55.29
CA THR A 15 -34.40 14.54 55.55
C THR A 15 -34.86 13.30 56.32
N TRP A 16 -36.03 13.37 56.96
CA TRP A 16 -36.51 12.29 57.83
C TRP A 16 -36.79 10.96 57.10
N TRP A 17 -37.00 11.00 55.77
CA TRP A 17 -37.20 9.81 54.93
C TRP A 17 -35.91 9.32 54.25
N GLU A 18 -34.82 10.10 54.31
CA GLU A 18 -33.53 9.72 53.73
C GLU A 18 -32.72 8.87 54.71
N LYS A 19 -32.30 7.69 54.25
CA LYS A 19 -31.38 6.85 55.02
C LYS A 19 -29.96 7.41 54.89
N PRO A 20 -29.16 7.42 55.98
CA PRO A 20 -27.77 7.83 55.89
C PRO A 20 -27.02 6.94 54.89
N SER A 21 -26.14 7.54 54.09
CA SER A 21 -25.37 6.79 53.10
C SER A 21 -24.46 5.76 53.78
N ILE A 22 -24.42 4.53 53.27
CA ILE A 22 -23.53 3.50 53.81
C ILE A 22 -22.09 3.85 53.42
N GLN A 23 -21.24 4.05 54.42
CA GLN A 23 -19.84 4.44 54.26
C GLN A 23 -18.92 3.25 54.56
N TYR A 24 -17.97 3.00 53.66
CA TYR A 24 -16.95 1.97 53.83
C TYR A 24 -15.54 2.56 53.76
N ALA A 25 -14.66 2.07 54.62
CA ALA A 25 -13.22 2.28 54.50
C ALA A 25 -12.59 1.01 53.95
N PHE A 26 -11.73 1.14 52.94
CA PHE A 26 -11.01 0.00 52.39
C PHE A 26 -9.79 -0.33 53.25
N ALA A 27 -9.63 -1.60 53.61
CA ALA A 27 -8.47 -2.09 54.37
C ALA A 27 -7.19 -2.11 53.53
N HIS A 28 -7.29 -2.27 52.20
CA HIS A 28 -6.14 -2.38 51.32
C HIS A 28 -5.41 -1.02 51.15
N PRO A 29 -4.10 -0.92 51.44
CA PRO A 29 -3.37 0.35 51.45
C PRO A 29 -3.31 1.04 50.08
N LEU A 30 -3.10 0.29 48.99
CA LEU A 30 -3.10 0.86 47.64
C LEU A 30 -4.45 1.49 47.23
N ILE A 31 -5.55 0.84 47.59
CA ILE A 31 -6.90 1.34 47.30
C ILE A 31 -7.18 2.59 48.12
N ARG A 32 -6.76 2.59 49.39
CA ARG A 32 -6.83 3.75 50.27
C ARG A 32 -6.07 4.95 49.71
N LEU A 33 -4.80 4.79 49.35
CA LEU A 33 -3.98 5.86 48.76
C LEU A 33 -4.57 6.37 47.44
N ARG A 34 -5.11 5.46 46.61
CA ARG A 34 -5.71 5.83 45.33
C ARG A 34 -7.02 6.60 45.52
N LEU A 35 -7.85 6.20 46.47
CA LEU A 35 -9.06 6.94 46.84
C LEU A 35 -8.73 8.30 47.45
N GLU A 36 -7.72 8.36 48.30
CA GLU A 36 -7.25 9.63 48.87
C GLU A 36 -6.70 10.56 47.78
N LYS A 37 -5.95 10.03 46.81
CA LYS A 37 -5.50 10.80 45.65
C LYS A 37 -6.67 11.30 44.77
N LEU A 38 -7.65 10.43 44.49
CA LEU A 38 -8.75 10.76 43.57
C LEU A 38 -9.82 11.62 44.23
N MET A 39 -10.18 11.34 45.47
CA MET A 39 -11.32 11.93 46.19
C MET A 39 -10.93 12.84 47.35
N GLY A 40 -9.69 12.76 47.83
CA GLY A 40 -9.22 13.46 49.04
C GLY A 40 -9.56 12.74 50.35
N THR A 41 -10.29 11.63 50.27
CA THR A 41 -10.78 10.87 51.44
C THR A 41 -10.60 9.37 51.22
N ASN A 42 -10.39 8.65 52.31
CA ASN A 42 -10.30 7.17 52.33
C ASN A 42 -11.64 6.47 52.54
N ILE A 43 -12.72 7.22 52.76
CA ILE A 43 -14.08 6.73 52.97
C ILE A 43 -14.84 6.81 51.64
N CYS A 44 -15.55 5.73 51.29
CA CYS A 44 -16.37 5.61 50.11
C CYS A 44 -17.85 5.48 50.47
N SER A 45 -18.71 6.33 49.90
CA SER A 45 -20.16 6.28 50.07
C SER A 45 -20.79 5.50 48.91
N LEU A 46 -21.12 4.23 49.12
CA LEU A 46 -21.61 3.35 48.04
C LEU A 46 -23.04 3.66 47.60
N THR A 47 -23.87 4.13 48.52
CA THR A 47 -25.29 4.40 48.26
C THR A 47 -25.55 5.81 47.74
N ASP A 48 -24.53 6.68 47.74
CA ASP A 48 -24.65 8.04 47.21
C ASP A 48 -24.30 8.04 45.71
N ARG A 49 -25.31 8.29 44.88
CA ARG A 49 -25.14 8.37 43.42
C ARG A 49 -24.17 9.47 43.02
N GLU A 50 -24.24 10.65 43.64
CA GLU A 50 -23.39 11.79 43.28
C GLU A 50 -21.92 11.46 43.55
N TYR A 51 -21.64 10.82 44.69
CA TYR A 51 -20.31 10.37 45.06
C TYR A 51 -19.80 9.31 44.07
N MET A 52 -20.59 8.28 43.78
CA MET A 52 -20.18 7.18 42.89
C MET A 52 -19.95 7.65 41.45
N THR A 53 -20.81 8.53 40.92
CA THR A 53 -20.62 9.11 39.58
C THR A 53 -19.35 9.97 39.53
N ARG A 54 -19.10 10.80 40.55
CA ARG A 54 -17.87 11.62 40.62
C ARG A 54 -16.61 10.75 40.72
N LEU A 55 -16.65 9.71 41.55
CA LEU A 55 -15.55 8.75 41.68
C LEU A 55 -15.26 8.08 40.33
N GLN A 56 -16.29 7.63 39.62
CA GLN A 56 -16.15 7.00 38.30
C GLN A 56 -15.49 7.95 37.29
N ILE A 57 -15.96 9.20 37.21
CA ILE A 57 -15.40 10.22 36.32
C ILE A 57 -13.91 10.41 36.62
N ARG A 58 -13.54 10.59 37.89
CA ARG A 58 -12.13 10.79 38.27
C ARG A 58 -11.24 9.58 38.01
N ILE A 59 -11.77 8.36 38.13
CA ILE A 59 -11.02 7.15 37.77
C ILE A 59 -10.71 7.14 36.27
N LEU A 60 -11.68 7.53 35.43
CA LEU A 60 -11.49 7.64 33.99
C LEU A 60 -10.51 8.75 33.62
N GLU A 61 -10.61 9.92 34.26
CA GLU A 61 -9.67 11.03 34.08
C GLU A 61 -8.23 10.63 34.45
N ASP A 62 -7.99 10.01 35.61
CA ASP A 62 -6.64 9.53 36.01
C ASP A 62 -6.11 8.47 35.05
N TYR A 63 -6.97 7.66 34.42
CA TYR A 63 -6.57 6.72 33.38
C TYR A 63 -6.18 7.43 32.08
N ALA A 64 -6.99 8.39 31.63
CA ALA A 64 -6.71 9.21 30.45
C ALA A 64 -5.39 9.98 30.62
N ASP A 65 -5.20 10.66 31.75
CA ASP A 65 -3.97 11.40 32.07
C ASP A 65 -2.73 10.49 32.06
N LYS A 66 -2.85 9.27 32.56
CA LYS A 66 -1.75 8.29 32.53
C LYS A 66 -1.47 7.83 31.12
N MET A 67 -2.50 7.64 30.29
CA MET A 67 -2.31 7.30 28.89
C MET A 67 -1.63 8.44 28.15
N ASP A 68 -2.09 9.67 28.32
CA ASP A 68 -1.53 10.86 27.68
C ASP A 68 -0.08 11.10 28.09
N LYS A 69 0.25 10.90 29.38
CA LYS A 69 1.65 10.95 29.84
C LYS A 69 2.50 9.92 29.11
N ARG A 70 2.03 8.68 28.97
CA ARG A 70 2.76 7.62 28.26
C ARG A 70 2.91 7.93 26.77
N ILE A 71 1.88 8.49 26.14
CA ILE A 71 1.92 8.91 24.73
C ILE A 71 2.98 10.01 24.57
N LYS A 72 2.92 11.06 25.38
CA LYS A 72 3.89 12.17 25.35
C LYS A 72 5.33 11.72 25.59
N THR A 73 5.55 10.80 26.53
CA THR A 73 6.87 10.23 26.76
C THR A 73 7.39 9.51 25.52
N ARG A 74 6.56 8.68 24.88
CA ARG A 74 6.95 7.99 23.64
C ARG A 74 7.15 8.94 22.46
N GLU A 75 6.32 9.96 22.33
CA GLU A 75 6.48 10.98 21.30
C GLU A 75 7.82 11.70 21.45
N ALA A 76 8.21 12.05 22.68
CA ALA A 76 9.51 12.65 22.97
C ALA A 76 10.67 11.70 22.65
N GLU A 77 10.59 10.43 23.07
CA GLU A 77 11.59 9.40 22.77
C GLU A 77 11.76 9.18 21.25
N GLU A 78 10.66 9.08 20.50
CA GLU A 78 10.70 8.93 19.04
C GLU A 78 11.28 10.17 18.36
N LEU A 79 10.96 11.36 18.87
CA LEU A 79 11.48 12.60 18.33
C LEU A 79 12.99 12.70 18.54
N GLU A 80 13.49 12.37 19.72
CA GLU A 80 14.93 12.26 20.01
C GLU A 80 15.60 11.21 19.12
N ARG A 81 14.96 10.05 18.95
CA ARG A 81 15.45 9.00 18.04
C ARG A 81 15.59 9.51 16.62
N VAL A 82 14.58 10.21 16.09
CA VAL A 82 14.62 10.77 14.73
C VAL A 82 15.67 11.88 14.63
N LYS A 83 15.79 12.77 15.61
CA LYS A 83 16.87 13.78 15.67
C LYS A 83 18.24 13.12 15.52
N ASN A 84 18.51 12.07 16.29
CA ASN A 84 19.76 11.31 16.21
C ASN A 84 19.96 10.67 14.83
N LEU A 85 18.89 10.15 14.23
CA LEU A 85 18.95 9.46 12.94
C LEU A 85 19.19 10.43 11.76
N VAL A 86 18.73 11.67 11.87
CA VAL A 86 19.07 12.74 10.91
C VAL A 86 20.52 13.18 11.09
N LEU A 87 20.99 13.35 12.32
CA LEU A 87 22.39 13.71 12.61
C LEU A 87 23.37 12.64 12.14
N ASN A 88 22.99 11.36 12.26
CA ASN A 88 23.74 10.23 11.75
C ASN A 88 23.71 10.11 10.21
N GLY A 89 22.86 10.88 9.52
CA GLY A 89 22.77 10.91 8.06
C GLY A 89 21.99 9.76 7.43
N THR A 90 21.35 8.91 8.23
CA THR A 90 20.48 7.82 7.76
C THR A 90 19.13 8.29 7.24
N ILE A 91 18.61 9.40 7.77
CA ILE A 91 17.44 10.12 7.20
C ILE A 91 17.96 11.38 6.51
N PRO A 92 17.47 11.69 5.29
CA PRO A 92 17.83 12.94 4.61
C PRO A 92 17.27 14.16 5.35
N LEU A 93 18.01 15.26 5.32
CA LEU A 93 17.68 16.50 6.04
C LEU A 93 16.32 17.11 5.62
N SER A 94 15.80 16.77 4.42
CA SER A 94 14.47 17.17 3.96
C SER A 94 13.32 16.62 4.81
N GLN A 95 13.53 15.49 5.50
CA GLN A 95 12.53 14.85 6.36
C GLN A 95 12.84 15.10 7.85
N ALA A 96 13.66 16.10 8.15
CA ALA A 96 13.99 16.47 9.51
C ALA A 96 12.75 16.95 10.29
N PRO A 97 12.63 16.59 11.58
CA PRO A 97 11.59 17.13 12.45
C PRO A 97 11.65 18.66 12.52
N PRO A 98 10.50 19.35 12.58
CA PRO A 98 10.46 20.82 12.62
C PRO A 98 11.14 21.41 13.86
N GLU A 99 11.14 20.69 14.99
CA GLU A 99 11.84 21.11 16.20
C GLU A 99 13.37 21.23 16.04
N MET A 100 13.94 20.62 15.00
CA MET A 100 15.38 20.65 14.75
C MET A 100 15.81 21.85 13.88
N ALA A 101 14.88 22.73 13.48
CA ALA A 101 15.16 23.86 12.59
C ALA A 101 16.30 24.77 13.08
N ASP A 102 16.41 24.98 14.39
CA ASP A 102 17.44 25.85 15.00
C ASP A 102 18.81 25.16 15.13
N HIS A 103 18.91 23.87 14.80
CA HIS A 103 20.17 23.13 14.88
C HIS A 103 21.16 23.64 13.82
N PRO A 104 22.46 23.81 14.13
CA PRO A 104 23.45 24.36 13.20
C PRO A 104 23.52 23.60 11.88
N VAL A 105 23.35 22.27 11.91
CA VAL A 105 23.32 21.43 10.70
C VAL A 105 22.16 21.83 9.76
N MET A 106 20.97 22.13 10.30
CA MET A 106 19.83 22.61 9.49
C MET A 106 20.09 24.01 8.95
N LEU A 107 20.64 24.91 9.77
CA LEU A 107 20.94 26.28 9.36
C LEU A 107 21.96 26.32 8.21
N ILE A 108 23.01 25.51 8.31
CA ILE A 108 24.03 25.39 7.26
C ILE A 108 23.41 24.85 5.97
N ASP A 109 22.60 23.79 6.06
CA ASP A 109 21.91 23.23 4.89
C ASP A 109 20.99 24.27 4.23
N ALA A 110 20.21 25.01 5.02
CA ALA A 110 19.36 26.08 4.51
C ALA A 110 20.15 27.18 3.80
N ILE A 111 21.31 27.58 4.34
CA ILE A 111 22.21 28.56 3.70
C ILE A 111 22.77 28.00 2.38
N CYS A 112 23.26 26.76 2.39
CA CYS A 112 23.77 26.08 1.20
C CYS A 112 22.69 25.99 0.10
N ASN A 113 21.48 25.58 0.46
CA ASN A 113 20.35 25.46 -0.46
C ASN A 113 19.97 26.82 -1.07
N LYS A 114 20.01 27.91 -0.30
CA LYS A 114 19.82 29.28 -0.83
C LYS A 114 20.88 29.64 -1.87
N LEU A 115 22.16 29.42 -1.56
CA LEU A 115 23.27 29.71 -2.49
C LEU A 115 23.20 28.84 -3.76
N ILE A 116 22.81 27.58 -3.62
CA ILE A 116 22.62 26.67 -4.76
C ILE A 116 21.45 27.15 -5.62
N ALA A 117 20.34 27.57 -5.02
CA ALA A 117 19.19 28.10 -5.74
C ALA A 117 19.54 29.39 -6.51
N GLU A 118 20.26 30.32 -5.88
CA GLU A 118 20.76 31.53 -6.54
C GLU A 118 21.66 31.20 -7.72
N ARG A 119 22.59 30.25 -7.56
CA ARG A 119 23.46 29.81 -8.67
C ARG A 119 22.65 29.15 -9.78
N ARG A 120 21.73 28.24 -9.45
CA ARG A 120 20.86 27.55 -10.42
C ARG A 120 19.97 28.52 -11.18
N SER A 121 19.45 29.56 -10.53
CA SER A 121 18.63 30.59 -11.20
C SER A 121 19.39 31.36 -12.28
N LYS A 122 20.71 31.52 -12.12
CA LYS A 122 21.59 32.20 -13.08
C LYS A 122 21.98 31.31 -14.26
N ILE A 123 21.89 29.99 -14.10
CA ILE A 123 22.21 29.02 -15.15
C ILE A 123 21.03 28.94 -16.13
N LYS A 124 21.22 29.48 -17.33
CA LYS A 124 20.28 29.29 -18.44
C LYS A 124 20.57 27.95 -19.10
N ILE A 125 19.72 26.96 -18.86
CA ILE A 125 19.79 25.67 -19.55
C ILE A 125 19.17 25.86 -20.95
N PRO A 126 19.95 25.76 -22.04
CA PRO A 126 19.39 25.83 -23.38
C PRO A 126 18.47 24.62 -23.58
N LYS A 127 17.17 24.88 -23.74
CA LYS A 127 16.23 23.82 -24.12
C LYS A 127 16.49 23.47 -25.58
N VAL A 128 17.05 22.28 -25.82
CA VAL A 128 17.12 21.74 -27.17
C VAL A 128 15.69 21.51 -27.64
N LYS A 129 15.29 22.17 -28.74
CA LYS A 129 14.02 21.87 -29.40
C LYS A 129 14.17 20.52 -30.07
N ILE A 130 13.69 19.47 -29.40
CA ILE A 130 13.56 18.15 -30.01
C ILE A 130 12.43 18.29 -31.05
N PRO A 131 12.66 18.03 -32.34
CA PRO A 131 11.62 18.07 -33.35
C PRO A 131 10.55 17.02 -33.00
N THR A 132 9.29 17.44 -33.03
CA THR A 132 8.11 16.63 -32.67
C THR A 132 7.96 15.34 -33.50
N PHE A 133 8.67 15.24 -34.62
CA PHE A 133 8.57 14.13 -35.57
C PHE A 133 9.64 13.05 -35.39
N LEU A 134 10.65 13.25 -34.53
CA LEU A 134 11.79 12.34 -34.45
C LEU A 134 11.52 11.06 -33.62
N TYR A 135 10.48 11.07 -32.78
CA TYR A 135 10.06 9.93 -31.97
C TYR A 135 8.53 9.93 -31.91
N TRP A 136 7.90 9.18 -32.81
CA TRP A 136 6.51 8.78 -32.68
C TRP A 136 6.50 7.38 -32.10
N ASP A 137 6.11 7.28 -30.82
CA ASP A 137 5.89 6.01 -30.16
C ASP A 137 4.38 5.77 -30.17
N ASP A 138 3.93 4.90 -31.07
CA ASP A 138 2.52 4.47 -31.18
C ASP A 138 2.18 3.39 -30.14
N THR A 139 3.13 3.04 -29.27
CA THR A 139 2.90 2.05 -28.21
C THR A 139 2.14 2.72 -27.07
N PRO A 140 0.90 2.31 -26.76
CA PRO A 140 0.21 2.83 -25.58
C PRO A 140 1.00 2.49 -24.32
N ASP A 141 1.19 3.47 -23.43
CA ASP A 141 1.91 3.29 -22.17
C ASP A 141 1.30 2.12 -21.37
N PRO A 142 2.11 1.18 -20.84
CA PRO A 142 1.60 0.17 -19.91
C PRO A 142 1.08 0.84 -18.64
N GLU A 143 0.10 0.22 -17.96
CA GLU A 143 -0.61 0.71 -16.76
C GLU A 143 0.26 1.06 -15.53
N SER A 144 1.58 1.06 -15.67
CA SER A 144 2.61 1.29 -14.65
C SER A 144 2.64 2.71 -14.06
N GLY A 145 1.84 3.66 -14.54
CA GLY A 145 1.74 5.02 -13.97
C GLY A 145 2.98 5.91 -14.20
N LEU A 146 3.99 5.44 -14.93
CA LEU A 146 5.11 6.24 -15.44
C LEU A 146 4.68 6.90 -16.76
N THR A 147 3.81 7.90 -16.68
CA THR A 147 3.25 8.52 -17.88
C THR A 147 4.29 9.39 -18.60
N ILE A 148 4.58 9.04 -19.86
CA ILE A 148 5.41 9.82 -20.79
C ILE A 148 4.68 11.11 -21.25
N GLN A 149 3.40 11.22 -20.89
CA GLN A 149 2.43 12.27 -21.24
C GLN A 149 2.87 13.71 -20.96
N LYS A 150 3.81 13.96 -20.04
CA LYS A 150 4.25 15.34 -19.76
C LYS A 150 5.12 15.94 -20.87
N GLY A 151 5.56 15.14 -21.84
CA GLY A 151 6.41 15.58 -22.96
C GLY A 151 5.92 15.26 -24.36
N HIS A 152 4.89 14.41 -24.52
CA HIS A 152 4.44 13.92 -25.82
C HIS A 152 3.01 14.37 -26.12
N VAL A 153 2.80 14.92 -27.31
CA VAL A 153 1.46 15.24 -27.85
C VAL A 153 1.00 13.99 -28.61
N PHE A 154 0.04 13.26 -28.04
CA PHE A 154 -0.62 12.15 -28.75
C PHE A 154 -1.49 12.69 -29.89
N ARG A 155 -1.58 11.97 -31.01
CA ARG A 155 -2.48 12.32 -32.11
C ARG A 155 -3.93 12.29 -31.61
N SER A 156 -4.75 13.21 -32.10
CA SER A 156 -6.18 13.10 -31.92
C SER A 156 -6.70 11.85 -32.64
N PRO A 157 -7.62 11.09 -32.04
CA PRO A 157 -8.15 9.86 -32.64
C PRO A 157 -8.79 10.06 -34.02
N ASP A 158 -9.15 11.30 -34.38
CA ASP A 158 -9.81 11.65 -35.63
C ASP A 158 -8.85 12.00 -36.79
N GLU A 159 -7.53 11.96 -36.57
CA GLU A 159 -6.55 12.33 -37.59
C GLU A 159 -6.21 11.13 -38.49
N GLN A 160 -6.73 11.12 -39.73
CA GLN A 160 -6.47 10.05 -40.69
C GLN A 160 -4.98 9.98 -41.05
N LEU A 161 -4.34 8.86 -40.68
CA LEU A 161 -2.90 8.62 -40.87
C LEU A 161 -2.49 8.47 -42.34
N CYS A 162 -3.38 7.95 -43.17
CA CYS A 162 -3.10 7.60 -44.57
C CYS A 162 -4.32 7.88 -45.45
N VAL A 163 -4.10 8.15 -46.73
CA VAL A 163 -5.15 8.13 -47.74
C VAL A 163 -5.42 6.66 -48.12
N PRO A 164 -6.68 6.17 -48.14
CA PRO A 164 -6.98 4.78 -48.50
C PRO A 164 -6.38 4.40 -49.86
N THR A 165 -5.74 3.22 -49.92
CA THR A 165 -5.04 2.70 -51.11
C THR A 165 -5.97 2.55 -52.31
N GLU A 166 -7.27 2.38 -52.06
CA GLU A 166 -8.37 2.32 -53.03
C GLU A 166 -8.41 3.52 -53.99
N LYS A 167 -7.86 4.67 -53.60
CA LYS A 167 -7.74 5.83 -54.50
C LYS A 167 -6.70 5.67 -55.60
N TYR A 168 -5.77 4.72 -55.46
CA TYR A 168 -4.63 4.54 -56.36
C TYR A 168 -4.65 3.21 -57.11
N LEU A 169 -5.59 2.31 -56.79
CA LEU A 169 -5.77 1.02 -57.45
C LEU A 169 -7.10 1.03 -58.20
N GLU A 170 -7.07 1.12 -59.52
CA GLU A 170 -8.25 0.83 -60.35
C GLU A 170 -8.51 -0.68 -60.29
N TYR A 171 -9.59 -1.07 -59.61
CA TYR A 171 -9.99 -2.45 -59.38
C TYR A 171 -10.77 -2.98 -60.60
N THR A 172 -10.31 -4.06 -61.22
CA THR A 172 -11.10 -4.84 -62.20
C THR A 172 -11.21 -6.28 -61.73
N GLU A 173 -12.44 -6.73 -61.43
CA GLU A 173 -12.79 -8.05 -60.89
C GLU A 173 -12.29 -9.23 -61.76
N GLU A 174 -12.05 -8.98 -63.05
CA GLU A 174 -11.61 -9.98 -64.03
C GLU A 174 -10.17 -10.48 -63.82
N GLU A 175 -9.31 -9.72 -63.13
CA GLU A 175 -7.93 -10.15 -62.89
C GLU A 175 -7.81 -11.10 -61.69
N GLU A 176 -8.68 -10.97 -60.68
CA GLU A 176 -8.61 -11.80 -59.47
C GLU A 176 -9.01 -13.26 -59.74
N GLU A 177 -10.03 -13.51 -60.57
CA GLU A 177 -10.50 -14.88 -60.86
C GLU A 177 -9.44 -15.74 -61.58
N LYS A 178 -8.47 -15.12 -62.25
CA LYS A 178 -7.39 -15.84 -62.94
C LYS A 178 -6.29 -16.35 -61.99
N TYR A 179 -6.17 -15.76 -60.80
CA TYR A 179 -5.12 -16.10 -59.83
C TYR A 179 -5.63 -16.85 -58.60
N ILE A 180 -6.95 -17.02 -58.46
CA ILE A 180 -7.56 -17.75 -57.33
C ILE A 180 -7.73 -19.23 -57.72
N MET A 181 -7.00 -20.12 -57.01
CA MET A 181 -7.14 -21.56 -57.18
C MET A 181 -8.51 -22.03 -56.67
N PRO A 182 -9.25 -22.88 -57.41
CA PRO A 182 -10.55 -23.38 -56.98
C PRO A 182 -10.46 -24.22 -55.70
N GLN A 183 -11.47 -24.10 -54.84
CA GLN A 183 -11.48 -24.66 -53.49
C GLN A 183 -11.32 -26.20 -53.45
N GLU A 184 -11.81 -26.89 -54.49
CA GLU A 184 -11.66 -28.34 -54.65
C GLU A 184 -10.22 -28.80 -54.91
N GLU A 185 -9.38 -27.94 -55.49
CA GLU A 185 -7.94 -28.22 -55.65
C GLU A 185 -7.19 -27.96 -54.34
N TYR A 186 -7.60 -26.94 -53.59
CA TYR A 186 -7.04 -26.63 -52.28
C TYR A 186 -7.22 -27.78 -51.28
N ASP A 187 -8.41 -28.37 -51.22
CA ASP A 187 -8.71 -29.48 -50.30
C ASP A 187 -7.94 -30.77 -50.60
N LYS A 188 -7.41 -30.92 -51.83
CA LYS A 188 -6.52 -32.05 -52.19
C LYS A 188 -5.08 -31.81 -51.75
N ILE A 189 -4.68 -30.55 -51.54
CA ILE A 189 -3.33 -30.17 -51.12
C ILE A 189 -3.26 -30.21 -49.58
N ILE A 190 -3.59 -31.36 -48.99
CA ILE A 190 -3.31 -31.59 -47.57
C ILE A 190 -1.92 -32.24 -47.51
N TYR A 191 -0.93 -31.48 -47.07
CA TYR A 191 0.40 -32.03 -46.85
C TYR A 191 0.37 -32.97 -45.63
N ILE A 192 0.51 -34.27 -45.88
CA ILE A 192 0.73 -35.28 -44.84
C ILE A 192 2.22 -35.63 -44.86
N ASN A 193 2.85 -35.59 -43.69
CA ASN A 193 4.27 -35.96 -43.55
C ASN A 193 4.48 -37.42 -44.00
N PRO A 194 5.50 -37.71 -44.84
CA PRO A 194 5.75 -39.06 -45.33
C PRO A 194 5.96 -40.11 -44.23
N LEU A 195 6.48 -39.73 -43.06
CA LEU A 195 6.64 -40.65 -41.92
C LEU A 195 5.29 -41.02 -41.29
N VAL A 196 4.37 -40.06 -41.19
CA VAL A 196 3.00 -40.29 -40.70
C VAL A 196 2.22 -41.16 -41.68
N LYS A 197 2.45 -40.99 -42.99
CA LYS A 197 1.85 -41.85 -44.00
C LYS A 197 2.34 -43.30 -43.87
N LYS A 198 3.64 -43.51 -43.65
CA LYS A 198 4.21 -44.85 -43.39
C LYS A 198 3.64 -45.49 -42.13
N LEU A 199 3.46 -44.72 -41.06
CA LEU A 199 2.88 -45.21 -39.81
C LEU A 199 1.45 -45.73 -40.02
N LEU A 200 0.65 -45.08 -40.86
CA LEU A 200 -0.71 -45.53 -41.22
C LEU A 200 -0.73 -46.82 -42.06
N GLU A 201 0.34 -47.11 -42.79
CA GLU A 201 0.45 -48.29 -43.67
C GLU A 201 1.01 -49.54 -42.95
N CYS A 202 1.66 -49.38 -41.79
CA CYS A 202 2.24 -50.50 -41.01
C CYS A 202 1.17 -51.34 -40.28
N GLU A 203 1.26 -52.67 -40.41
CA GLU A 203 0.36 -53.61 -39.70
C GLU A 203 0.99 -54.16 -38.40
N ASN A 204 2.32 -54.17 -38.29
CA ASN A 204 3.05 -54.69 -37.13
C ASN A 204 3.14 -53.67 -36.00
N VAL A 205 2.80 -54.11 -34.78
CA VAL A 205 2.74 -53.24 -33.59
C VAL A 205 4.12 -52.71 -33.17
N GLU A 206 5.18 -53.52 -33.26
CA GLU A 206 6.54 -53.10 -32.87
C GLU A 206 7.08 -52.00 -33.79
N GLU A 207 6.92 -52.15 -35.12
CA GLU A 207 7.34 -51.16 -36.12
C GLU A 207 6.58 -49.82 -35.97
N ILE A 208 5.31 -49.86 -35.55
CA ILE A 208 4.52 -48.66 -35.26
C ILE A 208 5.15 -47.89 -34.09
N TYR A 209 5.55 -48.58 -33.02
CA TYR A 209 6.16 -47.93 -31.86
C TYR A 209 7.53 -47.33 -32.18
N ASP A 210 8.35 -48.00 -32.98
CA ASP A 210 9.65 -47.48 -33.41
C ASP A 210 9.51 -46.20 -34.26
N LEU A 211 8.61 -46.21 -35.25
CA LEU A 211 8.31 -45.02 -36.07
C LEU A 211 7.65 -43.91 -35.27
N ALA A 212 6.79 -44.26 -34.30
CA ALA A 212 6.19 -43.28 -33.40
C ALA A 212 7.24 -42.60 -32.51
N GLU A 213 8.22 -43.35 -32.01
CA GLU A 213 9.34 -42.80 -31.22
C GLU A 213 10.24 -41.91 -32.09
N GLU A 214 10.47 -42.26 -33.36
CA GLU A 214 11.17 -41.41 -34.33
C GLU A 214 10.41 -40.09 -34.59
N ILE A 215 9.08 -40.14 -34.76
CA ILE A 215 8.24 -38.96 -34.98
C ILE A 215 8.13 -38.08 -33.73
N THR A 216 7.93 -38.69 -32.56
CA THR A 216 7.77 -37.96 -31.28
C THR A 216 9.09 -37.55 -30.64
N GLY A 217 10.21 -38.11 -31.10
CA GLY A 217 11.58 -37.67 -30.87
C GLY A 217 11.84 -37.24 -29.43
N THR A 218 12.09 -38.18 -28.52
CA THR A 218 12.56 -37.97 -27.13
C THR A 218 12.32 -36.58 -26.53
N LYS A 219 11.06 -36.15 -26.38
CA LYS A 219 10.71 -35.14 -25.37
C LYS A 219 10.86 -35.77 -23.99
N LYS A 220 12.12 -35.87 -23.55
CA LYS A 220 12.48 -36.26 -22.19
C LYS A 220 11.70 -35.40 -21.21
N LEU A 221 11.20 -36.08 -20.19
CA LEU A 221 10.41 -35.66 -19.04
C LEU A 221 11.08 -34.60 -18.13
N ASP A 222 11.82 -33.63 -18.69
CA ASP A 222 12.61 -32.68 -17.89
C ASP A 222 11.89 -31.35 -17.60
N ASP A 223 10.75 -31.05 -18.23
CA ASP A 223 10.06 -29.76 -18.09
C ASP A 223 8.95 -29.68 -17.01
N LEU A 224 8.66 -30.78 -16.30
CA LEU A 224 7.68 -30.80 -15.19
C LEU A 224 8.27 -30.55 -13.80
N SER A 225 9.60 -30.40 -13.68
CA SER A 225 10.28 -30.15 -12.40
C SER A 225 10.60 -28.66 -12.13
N ARG A 226 10.18 -27.75 -13.02
CA ARG A 226 10.51 -26.30 -12.94
C ARG A 226 9.36 -25.37 -12.57
N PHE A 227 8.17 -25.89 -12.26
CA PHE A 227 7.04 -25.06 -11.80
C PHE A 227 6.25 -25.75 -10.68
N THR A 228 6.76 -25.72 -9.45
CA THR A 228 5.94 -25.63 -8.23
C THR A 228 6.73 -24.96 -7.10
N VAL A 229 6.67 -23.63 -7.05
CA VAL A 229 6.89 -22.85 -5.83
C VAL A 229 5.68 -21.92 -5.67
N GLU A 230 5.00 -22.14 -4.56
CA GLU A 230 4.15 -21.20 -3.80
C GLU A 230 2.88 -20.62 -4.45
N THR A 231 1.73 -21.22 -4.12
CA THR A 231 0.56 -20.43 -3.72
C THR A 231 -0.26 -21.13 -2.62
N ARG A 232 -0.01 -20.63 -1.39
CA ARG A 232 -0.99 -20.27 -0.35
C ARG A 232 -1.93 -21.33 0.21
N ASP A 233 -1.62 -21.73 1.43
CA ASP A 233 -2.59 -22.02 2.47
C ASP A 233 -3.66 -20.92 2.55
N THR A 234 -4.91 -21.26 2.26
CA THR A 234 -6.07 -20.63 2.91
C THR A 234 -7.17 -21.68 3.04
N ILE A 235 -7.29 -22.19 4.26
CA ILE A 235 -8.38 -23.03 4.75
C ILE A 235 -9.65 -22.18 4.80
N VAL A 236 -10.74 -22.62 4.16
CA VAL A 236 -12.09 -22.47 4.74
C VAL A 236 -12.84 -23.77 4.56
N SER A 237 -13.06 -24.41 5.70
CA SER A 237 -13.90 -25.57 5.95
C SER A 237 -15.37 -25.29 5.65
N THR A 238 -16.03 -26.18 4.91
CA THR A 238 -17.47 -26.44 5.04
C THR A 238 -17.64 -27.76 5.77
N VAL A 239 -18.02 -27.69 7.04
CA VAL A 239 -18.45 -28.82 7.85
C VAL A 239 -19.92 -29.12 7.51
N THR A 240 -20.20 -30.39 7.31
CA THR A 240 -21.51 -31.03 7.16
C THR A 240 -22.32 -31.03 8.45
N ASN A 241 -23.65 -30.95 8.28
CA ASN A 241 -24.80 -31.07 9.21
C ASN A 241 -25.43 -29.77 9.68
#